data_AF-A0A377DQ95-F1
#
_entry.id   AF-A0A377DQ95-F1
#
_cell.length_a   1.000
_cell.length_b   1.000
_cell.length_c   1.000
_cell.angle_alpha   90.00
_cell.angle_beta   90.00
_cell.angle_gamma   90.00
#
_symmetry.space_group_name_H-M   'P 1'
#
loop_
_entity.id
_entity.type
_entity.pdbx_description
1 polymer ?
#
loop_
_entity_poly.entity_id
_entity_poly.type
_entity_poly.pdbx_seq_one_letter_code
_entity_poly.pdbx_strand_id
1 'polypeptide(L)'
;MVPVGRLTVMKIVPREQYMAAMTFVTLPGQVGPLLGPALGGLLVEYASWHWIFLINIPVGIIGAIATLLLMPNYTMQTRRFDLSGFLLLAVGMAVLTLALDGSKGTGYRR
;
A
#
# COMPACT_ATOMS: atom_id res chain seq x y z
N MET A 1 -0.10 -2.83 -1.49
CA MET A 1 1.18 -3.04 -0.79
C MET A 1 1.09 -3.94 0.45
N VAL A 2 -0.04 -3.94 1.19
CA VAL A 2 -0.29 -4.84 2.33
C VAL A 2 -0.12 -6.36 2.04
N PRO A 3 -0.54 -6.93 0.89
CA PRO A 3 -0.54 -8.39 0.74
C PRO A 3 0.86 -8.99 0.60
N VAL A 4 1.82 -8.29 -0.01
CA VAL A 4 3.19 -8.80 -0.21
C VAL A 4 3.96 -8.78 1.11
N GLY A 5 3.91 -7.69 1.87
CA GLY A 5 4.54 -7.61 3.20
C GLY A 5 3.97 -8.64 4.19
N ARG A 6 2.64 -8.85 4.15
CA ARG A 6 1.98 -9.87 4.99
C ARG A 6 2.43 -11.29 4.66
N LEU A 7 2.65 -11.60 3.38
CA LEU A 7 3.12 -12.92 2.94
C LEU A 7 4.58 -13.20 3.33
N THR A 8 5.43 -12.18 3.39
CA THR A 8 6.83 -12.31 3.85
C THR A 8 6.89 -12.56 5.36
N VAL A 9 6.11 -11.83 6.15
CA VAL A 9 5.97 -12.05 7.61
C VAL A 9 5.45 -13.46 7.91
N MET A 10 4.52 -13.96 7.08
CA MET A 10 3.98 -15.32 7.15
C MET A 10 4.96 -16.46 6.93
N LYS A 11 6.15 -16.19 6.39
CA LYS A 11 7.17 -17.21 6.13
C LYS A 11 8.35 -17.16 7.11
N ILE A 12 8.49 -16.08 7.88
CA ILE A 12 9.68 -15.78 8.68
C ILE A 12 9.38 -15.79 10.19
N VAL A 13 8.13 -15.50 10.60
CA VAL A 13 7.79 -15.31 12.02
C VAL A 13 7.08 -16.55 12.61
N PRO A 14 7.42 -17.02 13.83
CA PRO A 14 6.70 -18.09 14.56
C PRO A 14 5.27 -17.70 14.94
N ARG A 15 4.36 -18.69 15.04
CA ARG A 15 2.90 -18.51 15.21
C ARG A 15 2.51 -17.63 16.40
N GLU A 16 3.34 -17.58 17.44
CA GLU A 16 3.11 -16.80 18.67
C GLU A 16 3.28 -15.27 18.51
N GLN A 17 4.03 -14.77 17.52
CA GLN A 17 4.31 -13.32 17.34
C GLN A 17 3.54 -12.66 16.20
N TYR A 18 2.72 -13.42 15.46
CA TYR A 18 1.93 -12.90 14.34
C TYR A 18 1.01 -11.74 14.71
N MET A 19 0.32 -11.85 15.85
CA MET A 19 -0.62 -10.83 16.28
C MET A 19 0.11 -9.52 16.62
N ALA A 20 1.29 -9.61 17.24
CA ALA A 20 2.12 -8.43 17.55
C ALA A 20 2.70 -7.80 16.28
N ALA A 21 3.24 -8.61 15.36
CA ALA A 21 3.78 -8.14 14.09
C ALA A 21 2.71 -7.54 13.17
N MET A 22 1.52 -8.15 13.09
CA MET A 22 0.41 -7.61 12.31
C MET A 22 -0.10 -6.30 12.90
N THR A 23 -0.18 -6.19 14.23
CA THR A 23 -0.57 -4.95 14.92
C THR A 23 0.42 -3.82 14.65
N PHE A 24 1.72 -4.10 14.69
CA PHE A 24 2.75 -3.11 14.38
C PHE A 24 2.68 -2.61 12.92
N VAL A 25 2.23 -3.46 11.99
CA VAL A 25 2.04 -3.08 10.57
C VAL A 25 0.75 -2.29 10.34
N THR A 26 -0.35 -2.61 11.04
CA THR A 26 -1.63 -1.91 10.87
C THR A 26 -1.69 -0.57 11.60
N LEU A 27 -0.96 -0.39 12.70
CA LEU A 27 -0.97 0.85 13.48
C LEU A 27 -0.56 2.08 12.64
N PRO A 28 0.59 2.10 11.94
CA PRO A 28 0.95 3.21 11.05
C PRO A 28 -0.08 3.42 9.93
N GLY A 29 -0.70 2.34 9.44
CA GLY A 29 -1.71 2.41 8.38
C GLY A 29 -3.02 3.08 8.80
N GLN A 30 -3.36 3.04 10.09
CA GLN A 30 -4.54 3.71 10.64
C GLN A 30 -4.21 5.11 11.17
N VAL A 31 -3.07 5.26 11.82
CA VAL A 31 -2.62 6.53 12.41
C VAL A 31 -2.18 7.52 11.33
N GLY A 32 -1.57 7.05 10.25
CA GLY A 32 -1.09 7.87 9.14
C GLY A 32 -2.18 8.75 8.51
N PRO A 33 -3.32 8.20 8.07
CA PRO A 33 -4.43 8.99 7.51
C PRO A 33 -5.09 9.92 8.54
N LEU A 34 -5.08 9.56 9.83
CA LEU A 34 -5.67 10.38 10.88
C LEU A 34 -4.81 11.61 11.18
N LEU A 35 -3.49 11.43 11.30
CA LEU A 35 -2.56 12.53 11.63
C LEU A 35 -2.07 13.28 10.39
N GLY A 36 -2.13 12.67 9.21
CA GLY A 36 -1.64 13.24 7.96
C GLY A 36 -2.21 14.62 7.63
N PRO A 37 -3.55 14.82 7.64
CA PRO A 37 -4.15 16.13 7.38
C PRO A 37 -3.82 17.17 8.44
N ALA A 38 -3.78 16.78 9.72
CA ALA A 38 -3.48 17.69 10.82
C ALA A 38 -2.02 18.19 10.77
N LEU A 39 -1.07 17.27 10.59
CA LEU A 39 0.35 17.59 10.46
C LEU A 39 0.66 18.30 9.14
N GLY A 40 0.00 17.90 8.05
CA GLY A 40 0.12 18.54 6.75
C GLY A 40 -0.42 19.97 6.74
N GLY A 41 -1.55 20.22 7.39
CA GLY A 41 -2.12 21.57 7.55
C GLY A 41 -1.20 22.50 8.31
N LEU A 42 -0.67 22.05 9.46
CA LEU A 42 0.33 22.80 10.24
C LEU A 42 1.62 23.02 9.44
N LEU A 43 2.07 22.03 8.67
CA LEU A 43 3.24 22.18 7.81
C LEU A 43 3.02 23.27 6.75
N VAL A 44 1.89 23.31 6.03
CA VAL A 44 1.63 24.38 5.04
C VAL A 44 1.59 25.76 5.69
N GLU A 45 1.07 25.86 6.92
CA GLU A 45 0.93 27.12 7.65
C GLU A 45 2.29 27.72 8.08
N TYR A 46 3.26 26.88 8.48
CA TYR A 46 4.57 27.33 8.97
C TYR A 46 5.74 27.15 7.98
N ALA A 47 5.67 26.14 7.11
CA ALA A 47 6.74 25.72 6.22
C ALA A 47 6.14 25.31 4.86
N SER A 48 6.14 26.25 3.91
CA SER A 48 5.58 26.13 2.55
C SER A 48 5.44 24.70 2.01
N TRP A 49 4.30 24.39 1.36
CA TRP A 49 3.90 23.13 0.70
C TRP A 49 5.00 22.10 0.33
N HIS A 50 6.14 22.54 -0.22
CA HIS A 50 7.29 21.72 -0.57
C HIS A 50 7.80 20.80 0.56
N TRP A 51 7.67 21.20 1.83
CA TRP A 51 8.11 20.39 2.97
C TRP A 51 7.31 19.09 3.14
N ILE A 52 6.07 19.03 2.65
CA ILE A 52 5.24 17.82 2.66
C ILE A 52 5.84 16.74 1.74
N PHE A 53 6.51 17.12 0.67
CA PHE A 53 7.21 16.17 -0.20
C PHE A 53 8.59 15.84 0.33
N LEU A 54 9.29 16.84 0.86
CA LEU A 54 10.65 16.66 1.36
C LEU A 54 10.71 15.67 2.53
N ILE A 55 9.70 15.64 3.41
CA ILE A 55 9.65 14.71 4.55
C ILE A 55 9.54 13.23 4.13
N ASN A 56 8.95 12.97 2.96
CA ASN A 56 8.81 11.61 2.44
C ASN A 56 10.15 11.05 1.93
N ILE A 57 11.07 11.90 1.47
CA ILE A 57 12.38 11.49 0.96
C ILE A 57 13.24 10.78 2.01
N PRO A 58 13.53 11.35 3.20
CA PRO A 58 14.32 10.67 4.22
C PRO A 58 13.62 9.42 4.74
N VAL A 59 12.29 9.43 4.88
CA VAL A 59 11.51 8.26 5.29
C VAL A 59 11.65 7.13 4.26
N GLY A 60 11.56 7.45 2.97
CA GLY A 60 11.77 6.50 1.87
C GLY A 60 13.18 5.93 1.84
N ILE A 61 14.20 6.77 2.07
CA ILE A 61 15.60 6.34 2.13
C ILE A 61 15.82 5.39 3.32
N ILE A 62 15.33 5.73 4.51
CA ILE A 62 15.44 4.88 5.70
C ILE A 62 14.76 3.53 5.43
N GLY A 63 13.56 3.53 4.84
CA GLY A 63 12.85 2.32 4.47
C GLY A 63 13.61 1.46 3.46
N ALA A 64 14.23 2.08 2.45
CA ALA A 64 15.04 1.39 1.46
C ALA A 64 16.29 0.76 2.08
N ILE A 65 17.03 1.52 2.90
CA ILE A 65 18.22 1.04 3.62
C ILE A 65 17.84 -0.10 4.56
N ALA A 66 16.78 0.06 5.36
CA ALA A 66 16.30 -0.98 6.26
C ALA A 66 15.90 -2.25 5.50
N THR A 67 15.25 -2.11 4.34
CA THR A 67 14.91 -3.25 3.50
C THR A 67 16.17 -3.95 2.98
N LEU A 68 17.17 -3.20 2.49
CA LEU A 68 18.41 -3.79 1.97
C LEU A 68 19.27 -4.47 3.05
N LEU A 69 19.28 -3.94 4.28
CA LEU A 69 20.06 -4.49 5.39
C LEU A 69 19.37 -5.64 6.12
N LEU A 70 18.06 -5.53 6.37
CA LEU A 70 17.33 -6.49 7.20
C LEU A 70 16.65 -7.60 6.41
N MET A 71 16.40 -7.43 5.10
CA MET A 71 15.72 -8.45 4.31
C MET A 71 16.70 -9.57 3.90
N PRO A 72 16.53 -10.79 4.42
CA PRO A 72 17.37 -11.91 4.00
C PRO A 72 17.03 -12.27 2.55
N ASN A 73 18.05 -12.51 1.73
CA ASN A 73 17.90 -12.94 0.34
C ASN A 73 17.29 -14.35 0.24
N TYR A 74 15.98 -14.46 0.41
CA TYR A 74 15.23 -15.66 0.09
C TYR A 74 15.01 -15.72 -1.42
N THR A 75 15.91 -16.40 -2.12
CA THR A 75 15.74 -16.74 -3.54
C THR A 75 14.68 -17.83 -3.67
N MET A 76 13.40 -17.48 -3.56
CA MET A 76 12.33 -18.37 -4.02
C MET A 76 12.29 -18.35 -5.54
N GLN A 77 12.22 -19.54 -6.12
CA GLN A 77 12.06 -19.78 -7.56
C GLN A 77 10.86 -18.96 -8.06
N THR A 78 11.14 -17.86 -8.76
CA THR A 78 10.11 -16.95 -9.26
C THR A 78 9.32 -17.68 -10.34
N ARG A 79 8.08 -18.08 -10.03
CA ARG A 79 7.17 -18.56 -11.06
C ARG A 79 6.96 -17.44 -12.07
N ARG A 80 7.08 -17.75 -13.37
CA ARG A 80 6.95 -16.76 -14.46
C ARG A 80 5.67 -15.95 -14.27
N PHE A 81 5.80 -14.63 -14.28
CA PHE A 81 4.68 -13.71 -14.13
C PHE A 81 3.71 -13.93 -15.30
N ASP A 82 2.46 -14.27 -14.99
CA ASP A 82 1.43 -14.56 -15.98
C ASP A 82 0.83 -13.26 -16.53
N LEU A 83 1.45 -12.75 -17.60
CA LEU A 83 1.02 -11.53 -18.28
C LEU A 83 -0.40 -11.68 -18.84
N SER A 84 -0.74 -12.86 -19.37
CA SER A 84 -2.05 -13.13 -19.96
C SER A 84 -3.16 -13.05 -18.92
N GLY A 85 -3.00 -13.74 -17.78
CA GLY A 85 -3.96 -13.67 -16.68
C GLY A 85 -4.10 -12.26 -16.12
N PHE A 86 -2.98 -11.51 -16.03
CA PHE A 86 -2.99 -10.11 -15.60
C PHE A 86 -3.79 -9.21 -16.54
N LEU A 87 -3.57 -9.31 -17.85
CA LEU A 87 -4.32 -8.56 -18.87
C LEU A 87 -5.81 -8.89 -18.87
N LEU A 88 -6.14 -10.19 -18.80
CA LEU A 88 -7.54 -10.64 -18.77
C LEU A 88 -8.28 -10.10 -17.54
N LEU A 89 -7.61 -10.10 -16.38
CA LEU A 89 -8.16 -9.56 -15.14
C LEU A 89 -8.30 -8.03 -15.20
N ALA A 90 -7.32 -7.32 -15.75
CA ALA A 90 -7.37 -5.88 -15.93
C ALA A 90 -8.54 -5.46 -16.83
N VAL A 91 -8.73 -6.13 -17.97
CA VAL A 91 -9.85 -5.89 -18.88
C VAL A 91 -11.19 -6.26 -18.22
N GLY A 92 -11.26 -7.41 -17.54
CA GLY A 92 -12.48 -7.84 -16.84
C GLY A 92 -12.91 -6.83 -15.76
N MET A 93 -11.95 -6.31 -14.97
CA MET A 93 -12.21 -5.26 -13.99
C MET A 93 -12.68 -3.96 -14.65
N ALA A 94 -12.04 -3.54 -15.75
CA ALA A 94 -12.45 -2.33 -16.47
C ALA A 94 -13.89 -2.44 -17.02
N VAL A 95 -14.22 -3.59 -17.62
CA VAL A 95 -15.57 -3.87 -18.13
C VAL A 95 -16.59 -3.90 -16.98
N LEU A 96 -16.27 -4.55 -15.86
CA LEU A 96 -17.15 -4.61 -14.70
C LEU A 96 -17.38 -3.23 -14.10
N THR A 97 -16.33 -2.41 -13.96
CA THR A 97 -16.45 -1.03 -13.50
C THR A 97 -17.32 -0.21 -14.46
N LEU A 98 -17.08 -0.27 -15.77
CA LEU A 98 -17.90 0.43 -16.75
C LEU A 98 -19.37 -0.03 -16.75
N ALA A 99 -19.63 -1.33 -16.55
CA ALA A 99 -20.98 -1.85 -16.44
C ALA A 99 -21.69 -1.34 -15.17
N LEU A 100 -20.98 -1.32 -14.03
CA LEU A 100 -21.52 -0.84 -12.76
C LEU A 100 -21.71 0.68 -12.75
N ASP A 101 -20.78 1.44 -13.31
CA ASP A 101 -20.87 2.91 -13.38
C ASP A 101 -21.86 3.36 -14.45
N GLY A 102 -21.89 2.66 -15.59
CA GLY A 102 -22.91 2.83 -16.61
C GLY A 102 -24.33 2.53 -16.11
N SER A 103 -24.49 1.62 -15.14
CA SER A 103 -25.80 1.34 -14.52
C SER A 103 -26.29 2.47 -13.61
N LYS A 104 -25.38 3.29 -13.05
CA LYS A 104 -25.74 4.49 -12.29
C LYS A 104 -26.20 5.65 -13.20
N GLY A 105 -25.78 5.63 -14.47
CA GLY A 105 -26.26 6.56 -15.51
C GLY A 105 -27.70 6.32 -15.96
N THR A 106 -28.27 5.15 -15.67
CA THR A 106 -29.69 4.82 -15.89
C THR A 106 -30.54 5.08 -14.65
N GLY A 107 -30.20 6.12 -13.87
CA GLY A 107 -31.13 6.81 -13.00
C GLY A 107 -32.22 7.45 -13.86
N TYR A 108 -33.27 6.67 -14.13
CA TYR A 108 -34.49 7.12 -14.77
C TYR A 108 -34.96 8.40 -14.08
N ARG A 109 -34.81 9.51 -14.80
CA ARG A 109 -35.40 10.80 -14.52
C ARG A 109 -36.92 10.60 -14.37
N ARG A 110 -37.40 10.61 -13.13
CA ARG A 110 -38.76 11.01 -12.75
C ARG A 110 -38.71 11.73 -11.42
#